data_AF-A0A6C0LAM3-F1
#
_entry.id   AF-A0A6C0LAM3-F1
#
_cell.length_a   1.000
_cell.length_b   1.000
_cell.length_c   1.000
_cell.angle_alpha   90.00
_cell.angle_beta   90.00
_cell.angle_gamma   90.00
#
_symmetry.space_group_name_H-M   'P 1'
#
loop_
_entity.id
_entity.type
_entity.pdbx_description
1 polymer ?
#
loop_
_entity_poly.entity_id
_entity_poly.type
_entity_poly.pdbx_seq_one_letter_code
_entity_poly.pdbx_strand_id
1 'polypeptide(L)'
;MKLDLKNQFVEELDNIYKTHLIYRTIVVCNDDILEYKDLLENKEFSVYVVNSITNINYDTLDHRIILIKNDLFEDFLNNIISNNIDNFYTFITFTHDNDNIKDMISKKYYNNRDIINNII
;
A
#
# COMPACT_ATOMS: atom_id res chain seq x y z
N MET A 1 -15.40 -13.55 11.43
CA MET A 1 -15.40 -12.12 11.78
C MET A 1 -14.18 -11.39 11.20
N LYS A 2 -12.92 -11.81 11.45
CA LYS A 2 -11.74 -11.19 10.77
C LYS A 2 -11.73 -11.38 9.24
N LEU A 3 -12.04 -12.58 8.73
CA LEU A 3 -12.08 -12.84 7.29
C LEU A 3 -13.09 -11.94 6.56
N ASP A 4 -14.17 -11.57 7.24
CA ASP A 4 -15.22 -10.69 6.71
C ASP A 4 -14.70 -9.27 6.47
N LEU A 5 -13.93 -8.72 7.44
CA LEU A 5 -13.30 -7.41 7.32
C LEU A 5 -12.20 -7.35 6.23
N LYS A 6 -11.45 -8.43 6.02
CA LYS A 6 -10.45 -8.47 4.94
C LYS A 6 -11.10 -8.47 3.57
N ASN A 7 -12.15 -9.28 3.40
CA ASN A 7 -12.94 -9.28 2.17
C ASN A 7 -13.57 -7.90 1.94
N GLN A 8 -14.15 -7.29 2.97
CA GLN A 8 -14.71 -5.95 2.88
C GLN A 8 -13.66 -4.93 2.41
N PHE A 9 -12.47 -4.91 3.02
CA PHE A 9 -11.37 -4.05 2.58
C PHE A 9 -11.02 -4.27 1.09
N VAL A 10 -10.93 -5.52 0.66
CA VAL A 10 -10.59 -5.87 -0.73
C VAL A 10 -11.69 -5.43 -1.70
N GLU A 11 -12.97 -5.58 -1.33
CA GLU A 11 -14.10 -5.07 -2.12
C GLU A 11 -14.11 -3.54 -2.19
N GLU A 12 -13.82 -2.86 -1.08
CA GLU A 12 -13.69 -1.40 -1.04
C GLU A 12 -12.58 -0.93 -1.97
N LEU A 13 -11.41 -1.60 -1.95
CA LEU A 13 -10.30 -1.29 -2.84
C LEU A 13 -10.67 -1.52 -4.32
N ASP A 14 -11.31 -2.63 -4.65
CA ASP A 14 -11.79 -2.94 -6.01
C ASP A 14 -12.78 -1.86 -6.52
N ASN A 15 -13.70 -1.42 -5.65
CA ASN A 15 -14.61 -0.32 -5.99
C ASN A 15 -13.89 1.01 -6.23
N ILE A 16 -12.81 1.30 -5.51
CA ILE A 16 -11.99 2.50 -5.76
C ILE A 16 -11.34 2.40 -7.14
N TYR A 17 -10.74 1.28 -7.51
CA TYR A 17 -10.14 1.08 -8.85
C TYR A 17 -11.16 1.22 -9.99
N LYS A 18 -12.43 0.88 -9.75
CA LYS A 18 -13.52 1.05 -10.73
C LYS A 18 -13.98 2.50 -10.87
N THR A 19 -13.72 3.36 -9.87
CA THR A 19 -14.26 4.72 -9.79
C THR A 19 -13.19 5.80 -9.92
N HIS A 20 -11.92 5.47 -9.72
CA HIS A 20 -10.79 6.39 -9.72
C HIS A 20 -9.67 5.90 -10.66
N LEU A 21 -8.96 6.84 -11.28
CA LEU A 21 -7.77 6.53 -12.07
C LEU A 21 -6.59 6.27 -11.13
N ILE A 22 -6.31 5.01 -10.83
CA ILE A 22 -5.19 4.59 -10.00
C ILE A 22 -4.11 3.93 -10.86
N TYR A 23 -2.88 4.46 -10.77
CA TYR A 23 -1.72 3.84 -11.40
C TYR A 23 -1.26 2.62 -10.58
N ARG A 24 -0.82 2.88 -9.34
CA ARG A 24 -0.31 1.88 -8.39
C ARG A 24 -0.71 2.23 -6.97
N THR A 25 -1.10 1.21 -6.22
CA THR A 25 -1.51 1.32 -4.82
C THR A 25 -0.48 0.68 -3.91
N ILE A 26 -0.17 1.34 -2.79
CA ILE A 26 0.50 0.72 -1.66
C ILE A 26 -0.58 0.32 -0.65
N VAL A 27 -0.63 -0.97 -0.31
CA VAL A 27 -1.49 -1.52 0.73
C VAL A 27 -0.63 -1.88 1.92
N VAL A 28 -0.94 -1.27 3.07
CA VAL A 28 -0.25 -1.52 4.34
C VAL A 28 -1.08 -2.47 5.19
N CYS A 29 -0.53 -3.64 5.51
CA CYS A 29 -1.17 -4.68 6.32
C CYS A 29 -0.31 -5.10 7.53
N ASN A 30 -0.83 -6.01 8.35
CA ASN A 30 -0.10 -6.62 9.47
C ASN A 30 0.50 -7.97 9.06
N ASP A 31 0.51 -8.93 9.99
CA ASP A 31 1.11 -10.25 9.80
C ASP A 31 0.36 -11.19 8.85
N ASP A 32 -0.80 -10.76 8.36
CA ASP A 32 -1.67 -11.49 7.46
C ASP A 32 -1.43 -11.19 5.97
N ILE A 33 -0.20 -10.79 5.63
CA ILE A 33 0.22 -10.39 4.29
C ILE A 33 -0.07 -11.46 3.23
N LEU A 34 0.08 -12.75 3.55
CA LEU A 34 -0.20 -13.84 2.61
C LEU A 34 -1.71 -13.97 2.35
N GLU A 35 -2.54 -13.80 3.37
CA GLU A 35 -3.99 -13.84 3.19
C GLU A 35 -4.48 -12.66 2.35
N TYR A 36 -3.95 -11.45 2.60
CA TYR A 36 -4.28 -10.30 1.76
C TYR A 36 -3.79 -10.46 0.33
N LYS A 37 -2.60 -11.04 0.12
CA LYS A 37 -2.11 -11.35 -1.22
C LYS A 37 -3.10 -12.25 -1.97
N ASP A 38 -3.53 -13.35 -1.36
CA ASP A 38 -4.46 -14.29 -1.99
C ASP A 38 -5.81 -13.62 -2.31
N LEU A 39 -6.36 -12.83 -1.38
CA LEU A 39 -7.63 -12.14 -1.59
C LEU A 39 -7.55 -11.09 -2.72
N LEU A 40 -6.45 -10.35 -2.80
CA LEU A 40 -6.23 -9.35 -3.85
C LEU A 40 -6.01 -10.00 -5.22
N GLU A 41 -5.23 -11.07 -5.29
CA GLU A 41 -5.01 -11.82 -6.53
C GLU A 41 -6.30 -12.50 -7.02
N ASN A 42 -7.17 -12.95 -6.10
CA ASN A 42 -8.51 -13.45 -6.43
C ASN A 42 -9.42 -12.37 -7.06
N LYS A 43 -9.09 -11.09 -6.88
CA LYS A 43 -9.72 -9.93 -7.55
C LYS A 43 -8.98 -9.49 -8.81
N GLU A 44 -8.09 -10.34 -9.33
CA GLU A 44 -7.30 -10.09 -10.54
C GLU A 44 -6.29 -8.94 -10.41
N PHE A 45 -5.97 -8.50 -9.19
CA PHE A 45 -4.86 -7.56 -8.99
C PHE A 45 -3.51 -8.27 -9.13
N SER A 46 -2.57 -7.63 -9.83
CA SER A 46 -1.16 -8.02 -9.74
C SER A 46 -0.56 -7.46 -8.45
N VAL A 47 -0.06 -8.36 -7.59
CA VAL A 47 0.43 -8.00 -6.25
C VAL A 47 1.94 -8.27 -6.15
N TYR A 48 2.69 -7.26 -5.72
CA TYR A 48 4.08 -7.40 -5.31
C TYR A 48 4.18 -7.32 -3.79
N VAL A 49 4.73 -8.35 -3.16
CA VAL A 49 4.95 -8.38 -1.71
C VAL A 49 6.35 -7.85 -1.40
N VAL A 50 6.42 -6.79 -0.60
CA VAL A 50 7.69 -6.22 -0.14
C VAL A 50 8.24 -7.07 1.01
N ASN A 51 9.21 -7.92 0.69
CA ASN A 51 9.94 -8.73 1.68
C ASN A 51 11.22 -8.06 2.19
N SER A 52 11.77 -7.12 1.42
CA SER A 52 12.94 -6.32 1.75
C SER A 52 12.88 -5.00 1.00
N ILE A 53 13.39 -3.94 1.61
CA ILE A 53 13.47 -2.60 1.03
C ILE A 53 14.75 -2.44 0.20
N THR A 54 15.72 -3.34 0.38
CA THR A 54 16.94 -3.33 -0.43
C THR A 54 16.67 -3.87 -1.84
N ASN A 55 17.19 -3.19 -2.86
CA ASN A 55 17.19 -3.60 -4.27
C ASN A 55 15.81 -3.71 -4.95
N ILE A 56 14.80 -2.94 -4.51
CA ILE A 56 13.56 -2.80 -5.29
C ILE A 56 13.88 -2.02 -6.56
N ASN A 57 13.67 -2.65 -7.72
CA ASN A 57 13.79 -1.96 -9.01
C ASN A 57 12.44 -1.37 -9.41
N TYR A 58 12.20 -0.14 -8.94
CA TYR A 58 10.95 0.61 -9.10
C TYR A 58 10.55 0.83 -10.57
N ASP A 59 11.51 0.92 -11.49
CA ASP A 59 11.27 1.14 -12.93
C ASP A 59 10.67 -0.11 -13.62
N THR A 60 11.05 -1.29 -13.16
CA THR A 60 10.63 -2.57 -13.77
C THR A 60 9.40 -3.19 -13.09
N LEU A 61 8.90 -2.56 -12.02
CA LEU A 61 7.92 -3.17 -11.15
C LEU A 61 6.51 -3.02 -11.71
N ASP A 62 6.09 -3.94 -12.57
CA ASP A 62 4.78 -3.92 -13.23
C ASP A 62 3.68 -4.60 -12.40
N HIS A 63 3.51 -4.15 -11.15
CA HIS A 63 2.44 -4.59 -10.27
C HIS A 63 1.51 -3.43 -9.90
N ARG A 64 0.21 -3.70 -9.89
CA ARG A 64 -0.84 -2.74 -9.52
C ARG A 64 -0.84 -2.46 -8.03
N ILE A 65 -0.56 -3.48 -7.22
CA ILE A 65 -0.54 -3.37 -5.76
C ILE A 65 0.85 -3.70 -5.23
N ILE A 66 1.36 -2.83 -4.37
CA ILE A 66 2.51 -3.05 -3.50
C ILE A 66 1.97 -3.38 -2.13
N LEU A 67 2.08 -4.64 -1.72
CA LEU A 67 1.63 -5.10 -0.44
C LEU A 67 2.82 -5.13 0.52
N ILE A 68 2.72 -4.40 1.63
CA ILE A 68 3.81 -4.22 2.58
C ILE A 68 3.30 -4.34 4.01
N LYS A 69 4.10 -4.97 4.87
CA LYS A 69 3.83 -4.99 6.30
C LYS A 69 4.09 -3.63 6.94
N ASN A 70 3.30 -3.28 7.95
CA ASN A 70 3.36 -1.99 8.62
C ASN A 70 4.72 -1.67 9.26
N ASP A 71 5.45 -2.69 9.72
CA ASP A 71 6.77 -2.58 10.33
C ASP A 71 7.86 -2.16 9.33
N LEU A 72 7.67 -2.47 8.04
CA LEU A 72 8.55 -2.07 6.94
C LEU A 72 8.11 -0.78 6.23
N PHE A 73 6.88 -0.33 6.45
CA PHE A 73 6.29 0.72 5.64
C PHE A 73 6.99 2.08 5.79
N GLU A 74 7.40 2.45 7.00
CA GLU A 74 8.11 3.71 7.22
C GLU A 74 9.48 3.73 6.50
N ASP A 75 10.25 2.66 6.66
CA ASP A 75 11.56 2.54 6.01
C ASP A 75 11.42 2.52 4.49
N PHE A 76 10.33 1.93 3.97
CA PHE A 76 10.01 1.95 2.56
C PHE A 76 9.74 3.37 2.04
N LEU A 77 8.94 4.17 2.76
CA LEU A 77 8.74 5.59 2.42
C LEU A 77 10.05 6.38 2.48
N ASN A 78 10.86 6.17 3.52
CA ASN A 78 12.17 6.82 3.65
C ASN A 78 13.10 6.46 2.49
N ASN A 79 13.05 5.22 1.99
CA ASN A 79 13.82 4.79 0.83
C ASN A 79 13.35 5.49 -0.46
N ILE A 80 12.03 5.58 -0.69
CA ILE A 80 11.46 6.33 -1.82
C ILE A 80 11.92 7.78 -1.80
N ILE A 81 11.80 8.45 -0.65
CA ILE A 81 12.21 9.86 -0.50
C ILE A 81 13.70 10.01 -0.74
N SER A 82 14.53 9.17 -0.11
CA SER A 82 16.00 9.30 -0.18
C SER A 82 16.55 9.07 -1.58
N ASN A 83 15.85 8.27 -2.40
CA ASN A 83 16.23 7.99 -3.78
C ASN A 83 15.51 8.89 -4.81
N ASN A 84 14.71 9.87 -4.37
CA ASN A 84 13.89 10.74 -5.23
C ASN A 84 13.05 9.94 -6.25
N ILE A 85 12.40 8.87 -5.76
CA ILE A 85 11.53 8.05 -6.59
C ILE A 85 10.17 8.75 -6.70
N ASP A 86 9.94 9.39 -7.83
CA ASP A 86 8.72 10.17 -8.09
C ASP A 86 7.68 9.35 -8.88
N ASN A 87 6.40 9.68 -8.69
CA ASN A 87 5.27 9.10 -9.43
C ASN A 87 5.17 7.56 -9.40
N PHE A 88 5.84 6.90 -8.45
CA PHE A 88 5.81 5.45 -8.33
C PHE A 88 4.45 4.92 -7.86
N TYR A 89 3.69 5.70 -7.09
CA TYR A 89 2.36 5.35 -6.64
C TYR A 89 1.44 6.57 -6.72
N THR A 90 0.14 6.31 -6.75
CA THR A 90 -0.90 7.36 -6.73
C THR A 90 -1.94 7.11 -5.63
N PHE A 91 -1.75 6.06 -4.84
CA PHE A 91 -2.67 5.69 -3.78
C PHE A 91 -1.97 4.90 -2.68
N ILE A 92 -2.24 5.23 -1.42
CA ILE A 92 -1.82 4.54 -0.21
C ILE A 92 -3.07 4.25 0.61
N THR A 93 -3.24 3.00 0.98
CA THR A 93 -4.34 2.57 1.85
C THR A 93 -3.84 1.64 2.95
N PHE A 94 -4.57 1.61 4.05
CA PHE A 94 -4.25 0.84 5.23
C PHE A 94 -5.40 -0.12 5.49
N THR A 95 -5.07 -1.36 5.84
CA THR A 95 -6.08 -2.31 6.29
C THR A 95 -6.72 -1.82 7.59
N HIS A 96 -7.93 -2.27 7.91
CA HIS A 96 -8.71 -1.76 9.05
C HIS A 96 -8.02 -1.87 10.42
N ASP A 97 -7.02 -2.75 10.56
CA ASP A 97 -6.21 -2.91 11.77
C ASP A 97 -4.97 -1.99 11.81
N ASN A 98 -4.83 -1.07 10.85
CA ASN A 98 -3.70 -0.17 10.70
C ASN A 98 -4.05 1.33 10.80
N ASP A 99 -5.23 1.70 11.31
CA ASP A 99 -5.64 3.11 11.50
C ASP A 99 -4.62 3.92 12.33
N ASN A 100 -4.08 3.32 13.40
CA ASN A 100 -3.06 3.96 14.23
C ASN A 100 -1.77 4.25 13.44
N ILE A 101 -1.40 3.35 12.52
CA ILE A 101 -0.22 3.52 11.66
C ILE A 101 -0.47 4.63 10.65
N LYS A 102 -1.66 4.66 10.04
CA LYS A 102 -2.08 5.75 9.15
C LYS A 102 -1.94 7.11 9.83
N ASP A 103 -2.43 7.26 11.05
CA ASP A 103 -2.33 8.50 11.83
C ASP A 103 -0.88 8.87 12.15
N MET A 104 -0.07 7.89 12.53
CA MET A 104 1.35 8.08 12.83
C MET A 104 2.12 8.58 11.60
N ILE A 105 1.94 7.92 10.46
CA ILE A 105 2.58 8.27 9.18
C ILE A 105 2.10 9.66 8.73
N SER A 106 0.79 9.92 8.79
CA SER A 106 0.22 11.21 8.38
C SER A 106 0.79 12.38 9.19
N LYS A 107 0.99 12.19 10.50
CA LYS A 107 1.63 13.20 11.36
C LYS A 107 3.12 13.37 11.04
N LYS A 108 3.84 12.27 10.84
CA LYS A 108 5.28 12.27 10.60
C LYS A 108 5.65 12.93 9.27
N TYR A 109 4.88 12.63 8.22
CA TYR A 109 5.10 13.12 6.86
C TYR A 109 4.21 14.30 6.50
N TYR A 110 3.63 15.01 7.48
CA TYR A 110 2.70 16.14 7.26
C TYR A 110 3.24 17.20 6.26
N ASN A 111 4.56 17.43 6.25
CA ASN A 111 5.18 18.39 5.34
C ASN A 111 5.50 17.82 3.94
N ASN A 112 5.38 16.51 3.74
CA ASN A 112 5.57 15.84 2.45
C ASN A 112 4.20 15.65 1.77
N ARG A 113 3.85 16.60 0.90
CA ARG A 113 2.54 16.62 0.24
C ARG A 113 2.32 15.41 -0.67
N ASP A 114 3.38 14.86 -1.26
CA ASP A 114 3.26 13.70 -2.16
C ASP A 114 2.84 12.45 -1.39
N ILE A 115 3.29 12.28 -0.15
CA ILE A 115 2.80 11.21 0.72
C ILE A 115 1.37 11.50 1.16
N ILE A 116 1.12 12.67 1.73
CA ILE A 116 -0.16 12.99 2.37
C ILE A 116 -1.32 12.99 1.37
N ASN A 117 -1.12 13.56 0.17
CA ASN A 117 -2.17 13.61 -0.85
C ASN A 117 -2.55 12.23 -1.40
N ASN A 118 -1.68 11.25 -1.24
CA ASN A 118 -1.91 9.89 -1.71
C ASN A 118 -2.48 8.97 -0.61
N ILE A 119 -2.59 9.42 0.65
CA ILE A 119 -3.26 8.68 1.73
C ILE A 119 -4.74 9.07 1.76
N ILE A 120 -5.65 8.08 1.71
CA ILE A 120 -7.10 8.29 1.93
C ILE A 120 -7.53 7.65 3.24
#